data_AF-A3HUN8-F1
#
_entry.id   AF-A3HUN8-F1
#
_cell.length_a   1.000
_cell.length_b   1.000
_cell.length_c   1.000
_cell.angle_alpha   90.00
_cell.angle_beta   90.00
_cell.angle_gamma   90.00
#
_symmetry.space_group_name_H-M   'P 1'
#
loop_
_entity.id
_entity.type
_entity.pdbx_description
1 polymer ?
#
loop_
_entity_poly.entity_id
_entity_poly.type
_entity_poly.pdbx_seq_one_letter_code
_entity_poly.pdbx_strand_id
1 'polypeptide(L)'
;MKKLILFASLVLFITFKITAQEIKETKFTSKIQEVTVFLNGAQVFETSSGQILAGESFILIKGLSPYLDEKSIQVKGKGNFVIQAVNKRLDYLSEQKVNEEVSSLENQIKEIEKKEEESKVRLDVLVQQEKLLNANQSIGGSQSGLNMTQLKQAMDFYETELTKIKTEVNQLVSKLEESEQEKKKLKNQIRTIQESGNKSTSEVRIRVKATAAGPASFELNYLVANAGWYPKYDVRVKDVNSPLKLNYKAEVHQNTGVDWNDVKLRFSNGNPNESGQVPTIDKWELNFARFTSFSKSGIAFNSVSGRVFAEDNEPLPGATVLVNGSTIGTATDIEGFYSLSLPKSATSLIFSFIGYQQKTVPINSSSINVVLDPSNQALNEVVTLDYSKNSGRAIQNMSRKEAMPAPPIQTIVQENQTTVEIEVAEPYSIKSNGEKTMVDLKAYDIPANYFYSAIPKVDNDVFLVAEISYWSQYSLLEGESNLYFEDGFVGRSILNASSIQDTLKISMGRDKSIVIQRDKNEEFSKKRAIGSNITERREYKITVKNNKSQPISISIEDQIPVSVNSEISVEAIDLSGGKLDELTGIVTWDLSIPAGSQQELILQYEVKYPKREKVILDR
;
A
#
# COMPACT_ATOMS: atom_id res chain seq x y z
N MET A 1 -24.40 -23.30 -91.79
CA MET A 1 -25.11 -23.96 -90.67
C MET A 1 -24.03 -24.48 -89.72
N LYS A 2 -23.72 -23.76 -88.63
CA LYS A 2 -24.32 -23.81 -87.28
C LYS A 2 -23.67 -24.87 -86.35
N LYS A 3 -22.87 -24.35 -85.39
CA LYS A 3 -22.74 -24.67 -83.95
C LYS A 3 -22.19 -26.03 -83.45
N LEU A 4 -21.11 -25.98 -82.67
CA LEU A 4 -20.93 -26.41 -81.25
C LEU A 4 -19.41 -26.29 -80.92
N ILE A 5 -18.85 -25.22 -80.33
CA ILE A 5 -18.73 -24.84 -78.90
C ILE A 5 -18.55 -26.00 -77.90
N LEU A 6 -17.49 -25.87 -77.08
CA LEU A 6 -17.24 -26.43 -75.73
C LEU A 6 -16.70 -27.87 -75.64
N PHE A 7 -15.38 -28.01 -75.38
CA PHE A 7 -14.75 -28.77 -74.29
C PHE A 7 -13.30 -29.18 -74.64
N ALA A 8 -12.30 -28.44 -74.15
CA ALA A 8 -10.96 -28.95 -73.79
C ALA A 8 -10.05 -27.79 -73.32
N SER A 9 -10.47 -27.12 -72.25
CA SER A 9 -9.59 -26.29 -71.42
C SER A 9 -9.82 -26.75 -69.99
N LEU A 10 -9.13 -27.82 -69.58
CA LEU A 10 -9.21 -28.34 -68.23
C LEU A 10 -7.82 -28.81 -67.74
N VAL A 11 -7.25 -27.95 -66.88
CA VAL A 11 -6.46 -28.31 -65.69
C VAL A 11 -5.03 -28.82 -65.91
N LEU A 12 -4.09 -27.89 -65.81
CA LEU A 12 -2.81 -28.11 -65.11
C LEU A 12 -2.61 -26.98 -64.08
N PHE A 13 -3.49 -26.91 -63.09
CA PHE A 13 -3.25 -26.14 -61.86
C PHE A 13 -2.32 -26.96 -60.97
N ILE A 14 -1.01 -26.73 -61.09
CA ILE A 14 -0.04 -27.17 -60.08
C ILE A 14 -0.31 -26.33 -58.84
N THR A 15 -0.96 -26.94 -57.86
CA THR A 15 -1.14 -26.40 -56.52
C THR A 15 0.23 -26.35 -55.85
N PHE A 16 0.89 -25.18 -55.86
CA PHE A 16 1.92 -24.87 -54.88
C PHE A 16 1.25 -24.92 -53.50
N LYS A 17 1.41 -26.03 -52.79
CA LYS A 17 1.16 -26.05 -51.35
C LYS A 17 2.20 -25.14 -50.70
N ILE A 18 1.81 -23.90 -50.45
CA ILE A 18 2.48 -23.01 -49.51
C ILE A 18 2.29 -23.65 -48.13
N THR A 19 3.18 -24.56 -47.75
CA THR A 19 3.36 -24.89 -46.34
C THR A 19 3.91 -23.63 -45.69
N ALA A 20 3.06 -22.94 -44.92
CA ALA A 20 3.52 -21.94 -43.99
C ALA A 20 4.60 -22.59 -43.12
N GLN A 21 5.85 -22.13 -43.25
CA GLN A 21 6.97 -22.66 -42.49
C GLN A 21 6.74 -22.27 -41.04
N GLU A 22 6.43 -23.26 -40.20
CA GLU A 22 6.20 -23.03 -38.78
C GLU A 22 7.49 -22.52 -38.14
N ILE A 23 7.49 -21.24 -37.74
CA ILE A 23 8.65 -20.60 -37.11
C ILE A 23 8.84 -21.25 -35.73
N LYS A 24 9.94 -21.96 -35.54
CA LYS A 24 10.22 -22.70 -34.30
C LYS A 24 10.39 -21.76 -33.11
N GLU A 25 9.85 -22.18 -31.97
CA GLU A 25 10.05 -21.51 -30.67
C GLU A 25 11.13 -22.23 -29.86
N THR A 26 12.09 -21.48 -29.32
CA THR A 26 13.10 -21.98 -28.38
C THR A 26 12.89 -21.33 -27.03
N LYS A 27 12.78 -22.15 -25.98
CA LYS A 27 12.47 -21.69 -24.61
C LYS A 27 13.73 -21.42 -23.83
N PHE A 28 13.86 -20.22 -23.28
CA PHE A 28 14.95 -19.84 -22.39
C PHE A 28 14.39 -19.48 -21.00
N THR A 29 15.20 -19.68 -19.97
CA THR A 29 14.90 -19.26 -18.60
C THR A 29 15.66 -17.97 -18.31
N SER A 30 15.04 -17.02 -17.62
CA SER A 30 15.71 -15.81 -17.15
C SER A 30 16.12 -15.92 -15.68
N LYS A 31 17.13 -15.12 -15.31
CA LYS A 31 17.51 -14.89 -13.91
C LYS A 31 17.57 -13.38 -13.67
N ILE A 32 16.89 -12.92 -12.62
CA ILE A 32 16.97 -11.54 -12.14
C ILE A 32 18.37 -11.31 -11.56
N GLN A 33 19.02 -10.23 -11.98
CA GLN A 33 20.34 -9.83 -11.50
C GLN A 33 20.24 -8.61 -10.58
N GLU A 34 19.41 -7.65 -10.96
CA GLU A 34 19.28 -6.37 -10.28
C GLU A 34 17.83 -5.91 -10.29
N VAL A 35 17.43 -5.25 -9.20
CA VAL A 35 16.14 -4.58 -9.10
C VAL A 35 16.33 -3.17 -8.55
N THR A 36 15.85 -2.18 -9.29
CA THR A 36 15.68 -0.81 -8.80
C THR A 36 14.25 -0.63 -8.34
N VAL A 37 14.04 -0.45 -7.03
CA VAL A 37 12.73 -0.23 -6.44
C VAL A 37 12.46 1.28 -6.37
N PHE A 38 11.31 1.70 -6.91
CA PHE A 38 10.83 3.08 -6.85
C PHE A 38 9.78 3.24 -5.74
N LEU A 39 9.34 4.47 -5.46
CA LEU A 39 8.23 4.68 -4.50
C LEU A 39 6.95 3.95 -4.93
N ASN A 40 6.75 3.80 -6.25
CA ASN A 40 5.66 3.03 -6.84
C ASN A 40 6.13 2.28 -8.09
N GLY A 41 6.29 0.97 -7.95
CA GLY A 41 6.83 0.05 -8.95
C GLY A 41 8.30 -0.27 -8.75
N ALA A 42 8.82 -1.16 -9.61
CA ALA A 42 10.24 -1.46 -9.67
C ALA A 42 10.68 -1.64 -11.14
N GLN A 43 11.95 -1.42 -11.42
CA GLN A 43 12.60 -1.84 -12.66
C GLN A 43 13.39 -3.11 -12.39
N VAL A 44 13.13 -4.14 -13.18
CA VAL A 44 13.78 -5.45 -13.06
C VAL A 44 14.76 -5.60 -14.20
N PHE A 45 15.99 -6.02 -13.89
CA PHE A 45 17.04 -6.34 -14.85
C PHE A 45 17.31 -7.84 -14.81
N GLU A 46 17.12 -8.50 -15.95
CA GLU A 46 17.28 -9.94 -16.08
C GLU A 46 18.21 -10.31 -17.21
N THR A 47 18.85 -11.46 -17.06
CA THR A 47 19.67 -12.06 -18.12
C THR A 47 19.13 -13.42 -18.48
N SER A 48 19.17 -13.73 -19.77
CA SER A 48 18.86 -15.05 -20.29
C SER A 48 19.89 -15.46 -21.34
N SER A 49 20.16 -16.76 -21.46
CA SER A 49 21.11 -17.28 -22.46
C SER A 49 20.73 -18.67 -22.92
N GLY A 50 21.15 -19.03 -24.13
CA GLY A 50 20.90 -20.32 -24.72
C GLY A 50 21.39 -20.41 -26.16
N GLN A 51 20.95 -21.44 -26.88
CA GLN A 51 21.29 -21.67 -28.28
C GLN A 51 20.12 -21.28 -29.18
N ILE A 52 20.41 -20.58 -30.28
CA ILE A 52 19.40 -20.21 -31.29
C ILE A 52 19.65 -20.94 -32.61
N LEU A 53 18.59 -21.14 -33.38
CA LEU A 53 18.65 -21.80 -34.68
C LEU A 53 19.03 -20.81 -35.79
N ALA A 54 19.63 -21.33 -36.87
CA ALA A 54 19.81 -20.55 -38.09
C ALA A 54 18.44 -20.22 -38.72
N GLY A 55 18.33 -19.05 -39.36
CA GLY A 55 17.09 -18.55 -39.95
C GLY A 55 16.23 -17.77 -38.96
N GLU A 56 14.93 -17.66 -39.25
CA GLU A 56 13.97 -16.99 -38.38
C GLU A 56 13.46 -17.95 -37.29
N SER A 57 13.49 -17.50 -36.04
CA SER A 57 12.98 -18.25 -34.89
C SER A 57 12.40 -17.31 -33.83
N PHE A 58 11.56 -17.86 -32.95
CA PHE A 58 11.12 -17.15 -31.75
C PHE A 58 11.88 -17.67 -30.54
N ILE A 59 12.38 -16.74 -29.72
CA ILE A 59 12.94 -17.04 -28.41
C ILE A 59 11.88 -16.66 -27.37
N LEU A 60 11.53 -17.62 -26.53
CA LEU A 60 10.52 -17.46 -25.50
C LEU A 60 11.20 -17.46 -24.14
N ILE A 61 11.28 -16.28 -23.52
CA ILE A 61 11.84 -16.13 -22.18
C ILE A 61 10.69 -16.29 -21.19
N LYS A 62 10.81 -17.28 -20.30
CA LYS A 62 9.78 -17.69 -19.32
C LYS A 62 10.13 -17.24 -17.91
N GLY A 63 9.10 -17.14 -17.06
CA GLY A 63 9.25 -16.88 -15.63
C GLY A 63 9.26 -15.40 -15.26
N LEU A 64 8.77 -14.52 -16.13
CA LEU A 64 8.69 -13.09 -15.85
C LEU A 64 7.42 -12.76 -15.06
N SER A 65 7.45 -11.59 -14.41
CA SER A 65 6.31 -11.07 -13.65
C SER A 65 5.02 -10.98 -14.50
N PRO A 66 3.85 -11.44 -14.02
CA PRO A 66 2.55 -11.13 -14.65
C PRO A 66 2.33 -9.62 -14.80
N TYR A 67 2.80 -8.86 -13.82
CA TYR A 67 2.59 -7.43 -13.68
C TYR A 67 3.66 -6.58 -14.38
N LEU A 68 4.43 -7.18 -15.29
CA LEU A 68 5.33 -6.42 -16.16
C LEU A 68 4.53 -5.52 -17.10
N ASP A 69 4.97 -4.27 -17.23
CA ASP A 69 4.45 -3.32 -18.22
C ASP A 69 5.05 -3.63 -19.60
N GLU A 70 4.19 -4.03 -20.52
CA GLU A 70 4.58 -4.39 -21.89
C GLU A 70 5.28 -3.24 -22.63
N LYS A 71 4.89 -1.97 -22.37
CA LYS A 71 5.48 -0.81 -23.05
C LYS A 71 6.87 -0.46 -22.55
N SER A 72 7.25 -0.99 -21.39
CA SER A 72 8.55 -0.75 -20.76
C SER A 72 9.63 -1.76 -21.17
N ILE A 73 9.26 -2.84 -21.88
CA ILE A 73 10.19 -3.93 -22.19
C ILE A 73 11.29 -3.45 -23.12
N GLN A 74 12.53 -3.57 -22.66
CA GLN A 74 13.73 -3.35 -23.45
C GLN A 74 14.56 -4.63 -23.49
N VAL A 75 15.02 -5.01 -24.68
CA VAL A 75 15.82 -6.22 -24.91
C VAL A 75 17.09 -5.86 -25.66
N LYS A 76 18.24 -6.24 -25.11
CA LYS A 76 19.54 -6.21 -25.80
C LYS A 76 19.99 -7.65 -26.07
N GLY A 77 20.37 -7.93 -27.31
CA GLY A 77 20.90 -9.24 -27.71
C GLY A 77 22.41 -9.19 -27.91
N LYS A 78 23.12 -10.23 -27.45
CA LYS A 78 24.54 -10.49 -27.71
C LYS A 78 24.69 -11.80 -28.48
N GLY A 79 25.23 -11.73 -29.69
CA GLY A 79 25.44 -12.88 -30.58
C GLY A 79 25.32 -12.49 -32.06
N ASN A 80 25.41 -13.45 -32.97
CA ASN A 80 25.33 -13.22 -34.41
C ASN A 80 23.88 -13.37 -34.93
N PHE A 81 23.00 -12.46 -34.51
CA PHE A 81 21.60 -12.42 -34.90
C PHE A 81 21.03 -11.00 -34.83
N VAL A 82 19.85 -10.80 -35.43
CA VAL A 82 19.10 -9.53 -35.35
C VAL A 82 17.77 -9.77 -34.65
N ILE A 83 17.41 -8.89 -33.72
CA ILE A 83 16.09 -8.85 -33.08
C ILE A 83 15.13 -8.13 -34.02
N GLN A 84 14.03 -8.78 -34.40
CA GLN A 84 13.01 -8.24 -35.31
C GLN A 84 11.78 -7.72 -34.57
N ALA A 85 11.38 -8.36 -33.46
CA ALA A 85 10.21 -7.97 -32.67
C ALA A 85 10.31 -8.51 -31.24
N VAL A 86 9.64 -7.84 -30.29
CA VAL A 86 9.51 -8.25 -28.89
C VAL A 86 8.05 -8.05 -28.50
N ASN A 87 7.39 -9.09 -27.99
CA ASN A 87 5.99 -9.00 -27.52
C ASN A 87 5.82 -9.78 -26.21
N LYS A 88 4.85 -9.38 -25.38
CA LYS A 88 4.45 -10.12 -24.18
C LYS A 88 3.46 -11.24 -24.55
N ARG A 89 3.54 -12.37 -23.85
CA ARG A 89 2.54 -13.46 -23.88
C ARG A 89 2.31 -13.93 -22.44
N LEU A 90 1.09 -14.30 -22.06
CA LEU A 90 0.82 -14.93 -20.77
C LEU A 90 1.06 -16.45 -20.83
N ASP A 91 1.73 -17.02 -19.84
CA ASP A 91 1.94 -18.47 -19.70
C ASP A 91 0.80 -19.11 -18.92
N TYR A 92 -0.18 -19.66 -19.62
CA TYR A 92 -1.30 -20.40 -19.03
C TYR A 92 -0.95 -21.86 -18.66
N LEU A 93 0.27 -22.35 -18.97
CA LEU A 93 0.64 -23.76 -18.72
C LEU A 93 1.00 -24.06 -17.26
N SER A 94 1.26 -23.04 -16.43
CA SER A 94 1.47 -23.22 -14.98
C SER A 94 0.19 -23.62 -14.24
N GLU A 95 -0.97 -23.21 -14.75
CA GLU A 95 -2.31 -23.50 -14.22
C GLU A 95 -2.64 -25.00 -14.26
N GLN A 96 -2.12 -25.72 -15.25
CA GLN A 96 -2.39 -27.14 -15.46
C GLN A 96 -1.76 -28.04 -14.38
N LYS A 97 -0.58 -27.68 -13.85
CA LYS A 97 0.08 -28.43 -12.77
C LYS A 97 -0.57 -28.20 -11.40
N VAL A 98 -1.05 -26.98 -11.15
CA VAL A 98 -1.79 -26.63 -9.93
C VAL A 98 -3.11 -27.41 -9.87
N ASN A 99 -3.75 -27.63 -11.02
CA ASN A 99 -4.98 -28.42 -11.13
C ASN A 99 -4.81 -29.91 -10.77
N GLU A 100 -3.66 -30.52 -11.07
CA GLU A 100 -3.40 -31.93 -10.75
C GLU A 100 -3.25 -32.17 -9.23
N GLU A 101 -2.56 -31.27 -8.53
CA GLU A 101 -2.34 -31.36 -7.08
C GLU A 101 -3.62 -31.05 -6.29
N VAL A 102 -4.38 -30.04 -6.73
CA VAL A 102 -5.70 -29.72 -6.17
C VAL A 102 -6.67 -30.88 -6.37
N SER A 103 -6.72 -31.48 -7.56
CA SER A 103 -7.58 -32.63 -7.84
C SER A 103 -7.27 -33.85 -6.96
N SER A 104 -5.98 -34.08 -6.63
CA SER A 104 -5.58 -35.14 -5.69
C SER A 104 -6.12 -34.91 -4.27
N LEU A 105 -6.05 -33.66 -3.78
CA LEU A 105 -6.54 -33.30 -2.44
C LEU A 105 -8.07 -33.28 -2.36
N GLU A 106 -8.77 -32.87 -3.43
CA GLU A 106 -10.23 -32.94 -3.53
C GLU A 106 -10.73 -34.40 -3.48
N ASN A 107 -10.02 -35.33 -4.14
CA ASN A 107 -10.35 -36.75 -4.07
C ASN A 107 -10.18 -37.30 -2.64
N GLN A 108 -9.18 -36.84 -1.89
CA GLN A 108 -9.02 -37.22 -0.47
C GLN A 108 -10.16 -36.69 0.40
N ILE A 109 -10.60 -35.45 0.18
CA ILE A 109 -11.76 -34.87 0.87
C ILE A 109 -13.02 -35.69 0.61
N LYS A 110 -13.24 -36.09 -0.66
CA LYS A 110 -14.42 -36.88 -1.05
C LYS A 110 -14.47 -38.25 -0.37
N GLU A 111 -13.32 -38.91 -0.20
CA GLU A 111 -13.23 -40.18 0.54
C GLU A 111 -13.53 -40.00 2.03
N ILE A 112 -13.10 -38.89 2.64
CA ILE A 112 -13.41 -38.55 4.04
C ILE A 112 -14.91 -38.28 4.21
N GLU A 113 -15.51 -37.48 3.33
CA GLU A 113 -16.94 -37.16 3.35
C GLU A 113 -17.83 -38.41 3.25
N LYS A 114 -17.41 -39.39 2.42
CA LYS A 114 -18.10 -40.68 2.34
C LYS A 114 -18.09 -41.44 3.68
N LYS A 115 -16.95 -41.48 4.37
CA LYS A 115 -16.81 -42.14 5.69
C LYS A 115 -17.56 -41.41 6.79
N GLU A 116 -17.62 -40.07 6.73
CA GLU A 116 -18.43 -39.27 7.64
C GLU A 116 -19.92 -39.59 7.48
N GLU A 117 -20.40 -39.73 6.24
CA GLU A 117 -21.80 -40.08 5.97
C GLU A 117 -22.14 -41.47 6.51
N GLU A 118 -21.29 -42.47 6.26
CA GLU A 118 -21.44 -43.82 6.84
C GLU A 118 -21.49 -43.79 8.37
N SER A 119 -20.64 -42.96 8.99
CA SER A 119 -20.59 -42.80 10.46
C SER A 119 -21.82 -42.08 11.01
N LYS A 120 -22.36 -41.07 10.31
CA LYS A 120 -23.59 -40.36 10.67
C LYS A 120 -24.81 -41.27 10.59
N VAL A 121 -24.91 -42.09 9.53
CA VAL A 121 -25.98 -43.09 9.40
C VAL A 121 -25.94 -44.07 10.57
N ARG A 122 -24.75 -44.58 10.94
CA ARG A 122 -24.60 -45.47 12.09
C ARG A 122 -24.95 -44.79 13.41
N LEU A 123 -24.56 -43.53 13.59
CA LEU A 123 -24.88 -42.73 14.76
C LEU A 123 -26.40 -42.56 14.91
N ASP A 124 -27.13 -42.25 13.84
CA ASP A 124 -28.60 -42.15 13.89
C ASP A 124 -29.24 -43.49 14.30
N VAL A 125 -28.79 -44.61 13.72
CA VAL A 125 -29.27 -45.95 14.12
C VAL A 125 -29.10 -46.20 15.62
N LEU A 126 -27.93 -45.87 16.18
CA LEU A 126 -27.65 -46.04 17.62
C LEU A 126 -28.51 -45.12 18.48
N VAL A 127 -28.75 -43.88 18.04
CA VAL A 127 -29.65 -42.93 18.72
C VAL A 127 -31.09 -43.43 18.72
N GLN A 128 -31.58 -44.03 17.63
CA GLN A 128 -32.91 -44.63 17.60
C GLN A 128 -32.99 -45.86 18.50
N GLN A 129 -31.95 -46.70 18.55
CA GLN A 129 -31.87 -47.83 19.48
C GLN A 129 -31.91 -47.36 20.94
N GLU A 130 -31.17 -46.31 21.28
CA GLU A 130 -31.21 -45.71 22.62
C GLU A 130 -32.63 -45.21 22.98
N LYS A 131 -33.30 -44.52 22.06
CA LYS A 131 -34.68 -44.04 22.27
C LYS A 131 -35.65 -45.21 22.52
N LEU A 132 -35.51 -46.30 21.76
CA LEU A 132 -36.34 -47.50 21.93
C LEU A 132 -36.10 -48.17 23.28
N LEU A 133 -34.84 -48.25 23.74
CA LEU A 133 -34.53 -48.75 25.08
C LEU A 133 -35.13 -47.85 26.16
N ASN A 134 -35.00 -46.53 26.02
CA ASN A 134 -35.53 -45.58 27.00
C ASN A 134 -37.07 -45.59 27.06
N ALA A 135 -37.75 -45.76 25.92
CA ALA A 135 -39.21 -45.85 25.87
C ALA A 135 -39.76 -47.11 26.58
N ASN A 136 -38.95 -48.16 26.72
CA ASN A 136 -39.35 -49.44 27.30
C ASN A 136 -38.94 -49.62 28.78
N GLN A 137 -38.48 -48.55 29.45
CA GLN A 137 -38.05 -48.59 30.86
C GLN A 137 -39.19 -48.96 31.85
N SER A 138 -40.46 -48.82 31.45
CA SER A 138 -41.62 -49.21 32.26
C SER A 138 -41.90 -50.71 32.14
N ILE A 139 -41.13 -51.52 32.86
CA ILE A 139 -41.33 -52.97 32.90
C ILE A 139 -42.31 -53.26 34.04
N GLY A 140 -43.60 -53.23 33.77
CA GLY A 140 -44.61 -53.53 34.79
C GLY A 140 -46.01 -53.51 34.19
N GLY A 141 -46.57 -54.69 33.93
CA GLY A 141 -47.98 -54.82 33.53
C GLY A 141 -48.88 -54.47 34.71
N SER A 142 -50.02 -53.83 34.43
CA SER A 142 -50.94 -53.25 35.41
C SER A 142 -51.59 -54.22 36.42
N GLN A 143 -51.19 -55.51 36.47
CA GLN A 143 -51.82 -56.52 37.33
C GLN A 143 -50.86 -57.50 38.04
N SER A 144 -49.54 -57.35 37.98
CA SER A 144 -48.61 -58.13 38.85
C SER A 144 -47.29 -57.39 39.01
N GLY A 145 -46.94 -57.04 40.26
CA GLY A 145 -45.68 -56.38 40.58
C GLY A 145 -44.47 -57.26 40.21
N LEU A 146 -43.41 -56.63 39.70
CA LEU A 146 -42.15 -57.31 39.41
C LEU A 146 -41.52 -57.90 40.68
N ASN A 147 -40.96 -59.10 40.58
CA ASN A 147 -40.07 -59.61 41.64
C ASN A 147 -38.65 -59.02 41.49
N MET A 148 -37.89 -59.00 42.59
CA MET A 148 -36.55 -58.40 42.64
C MET A 148 -35.57 -59.01 41.62
N THR A 149 -35.73 -60.30 41.29
CA THR A 149 -34.86 -61.01 40.34
C THR A 149 -35.08 -60.54 38.90
N GLN A 150 -36.34 -60.36 38.49
CA GLN A 150 -36.71 -59.86 37.16
C GLN A 150 -36.29 -58.41 36.97
N LEU A 151 -36.42 -57.58 38.01
CA LEU A 151 -35.95 -56.21 38.00
C LEU A 151 -34.42 -56.15 37.83
N LYS A 152 -33.67 -56.99 38.56
CA LYS A 152 -32.21 -57.08 38.41
C LYS A 152 -31.81 -57.49 37.00
N GLN A 153 -32.43 -58.52 36.43
CA GLN A 153 -32.14 -58.98 35.06
C GLN A 153 -32.42 -57.91 34.00
N ALA A 154 -33.50 -57.13 34.17
CA ALA A 154 -33.81 -56.02 33.29
C ALA A 154 -32.78 -54.88 33.41
N MET A 155 -32.38 -54.53 34.63
CA MET A 155 -31.35 -53.53 34.88
C MET A 155 -30.00 -53.94 34.27
N ASP A 156 -29.59 -55.21 34.44
CA ASP A 156 -28.35 -55.75 33.87
C ASP A 156 -28.37 -55.70 32.33
N PHE A 157 -29.52 -55.99 31.71
CA PHE A 157 -29.71 -55.88 30.25
C PHE A 157 -29.61 -54.43 29.77
N TYR A 158 -30.30 -53.50 30.44
CA TYR A 158 -30.24 -52.07 30.11
C TYR A 158 -28.83 -51.51 30.25
N GLU A 159 -28.14 -51.82 31.36
CA GLU A 159 -26.78 -51.39 31.60
C GLU A 159 -25.85 -51.90 30.48
N THR A 160 -25.97 -53.17 30.11
CA THR A 160 -25.14 -53.78 29.06
C THR A 160 -25.36 -53.13 27.70
N GLU A 161 -26.62 -52.99 27.26
CA GLU A 161 -26.93 -52.48 25.93
C GLU A 161 -26.70 -50.97 25.82
N LEU A 162 -27.06 -50.19 26.85
CA LEU A 162 -26.76 -48.75 26.89
C LEU A 162 -25.26 -48.49 26.92
N THR A 163 -24.48 -49.30 27.66
CA THR A 163 -23.01 -49.15 27.70
C THR A 163 -22.40 -49.41 26.32
N LYS A 164 -22.85 -50.44 25.59
CA LYS A 164 -22.41 -50.70 24.22
C LYS A 164 -22.75 -49.55 23.28
N ILE A 165 -24.01 -49.11 23.30
CA ILE A 165 -24.51 -48.00 22.46
C ILE A 165 -23.71 -46.73 22.74
N LYS A 166 -23.58 -46.32 24.01
CA LYS A 166 -22.85 -45.10 24.40
C LYS A 166 -21.36 -45.17 24.03
N THR A 167 -20.75 -46.34 24.17
CA THR A 167 -19.33 -46.54 23.78
C THR A 167 -19.16 -46.36 22.28
N GLU A 168 -20.02 -46.97 21.47
CA GLU A 168 -19.96 -46.87 20.01
C GLU A 168 -20.31 -45.46 19.51
N VAL A 169 -21.30 -44.81 20.12
CA VAL A 169 -21.64 -43.40 19.88
C VAL A 169 -20.41 -42.50 20.11
N ASN A 170 -19.73 -42.63 21.25
CA ASN A 170 -18.55 -41.83 21.56
C ASN A 170 -17.41 -42.07 20.57
N GLN A 171 -17.21 -43.32 20.13
CA GLN A 171 -16.20 -43.65 19.12
C GLN A 171 -16.52 -43.03 17.75
N LEU A 172 -17.80 -43.06 17.32
CA LEU A 172 -18.24 -42.47 16.06
C LEU A 172 -18.15 -40.94 16.08
N VAL A 173 -18.54 -40.32 17.20
CA VAL A 173 -18.40 -38.86 17.39
C VAL A 173 -16.93 -38.45 17.32
N SER A 174 -16.02 -39.18 18.00
CA SER A 174 -14.58 -38.89 17.95
C SER A 174 -14.02 -39.01 16.52
N LYS A 175 -14.42 -40.04 15.77
CA LYS A 175 -14.01 -40.22 14.36
C LYS A 175 -14.55 -39.13 13.44
N LEU A 176 -15.77 -38.65 13.69
CA LEU A 176 -16.35 -37.53 12.94
C LEU A 176 -15.57 -36.23 13.21
N GLU A 177 -15.18 -35.98 14.47
CA GLU A 177 -14.34 -34.82 14.82
C GLU A 177 -12.95 -34.89 14.16
N GLU A 178 -12.30 -36.06 14.16
CA GLU A 178 -11.02 -36.29 13.48
C GLU A 178 -11.11 -36.06 11.96
N SER A 179 -12.16 -36.60 11.34
CA SER A 179 -12.43 -36.45 9.90
C SER A 179 -12.64 -34.98 9.50
N GLU A 180 -13.36 -34.21 10.32
CA GLU A 180 -13.55 -32.77 10.11
C GLU A 180 -12.23 -31.99 10.22
N GLN A 181 -11.38 -32.34 11.19
CA GLN A 181 -10.06 -31.71 11.32
C GLN A 181 -9.15 -32.01 10.12
N GLU A 182 -9.18 -33.24 9.60
CA GLU A 182 -8.40 -33.64 8.43
C GLU A 182 -8.90 -32.94 7.16
N LYS A 183 -10.21 -32.91 6.94
CA LYS A 183 -10.86 -32.15 5.86
C LYS A 183 -10.49 -30.67 5.91
N LYS A 184 -10.44 -30.07 7.10
CA LYS A 184 -10.00 -28.68 7.28
C LYS A 184 -8.52 -28.47 6.90
N LYS A 185 -7.63 -29.41 7.25
CA LYS A 185 -6.21 -29.36 6.85
C LYS A 185 -6.06 -29.43 5.33
N LEU A 186 -6.74 -30.38 4.68
CA LEU A 186 -6.72 -30.55 3.23
C LEU A 186 -7.29 -29.32 2.51
N LYS A 187 -8.40 -28.74 2.99
CA LYS A 187 -8.97 -27.49 2.43
C LYS A 187 -8.02 -26.31 2.58
N ASN A 188 -7.29 -26.21 3.68
CA ASN A 188 -6.25 -25.18 3.86
C ASN A 188 -5.06 -25.40 2.93
N GLN A 189 -4.65 -26.65 2.68
CA GLN A 189 -3.61 -26.98 1.71
C GLN A 189 -4.04 -26.60 0.29
N ILE A 190 -5.26 -26.97 -0.13
CA ILE A 190 -5.84 -26.55 -1.42
C ILE A 190 -5.83 -25.03 -1.54
N ARG A 191 -6.31 -24.32 -0.52
CA ARG A 191 -6.31 -22.86 -0.51
C ARG A 191 -4.90 -22.28 -0.64
N THR A 192 -3.92 -22.82 0.07
CA THR A 192 -2.52 -22.37 0.00
C THR A 192 -1.93 -22.64 -1.40
N ILE A 193 -2.24 -23.78 -2.00
CA ILE A 193 -1.81 -24.17 -3.35
C ILE A 193 -2.48 -23.29 -4.41
N GLN A 194 -3.75 -22.93 -4.24
CA GLN A 194 -4.45 -22.02 -5.14
C GLN A 194 -3.98 -20.57 -4.99
N GLU A 195 -3.73 -20.10 -3.75
CA GLU A 195 -3.17 -18.77 -3.46
C GLU A 195 -1.71 -18.64 -3.97
N SER A 196 -0.92 -19.71 -3.92
CA SER A 196 0.45 -19.74 -4.45
C SER A 196 0.55 -20.09 -5.95
N GLY A 197 -0.46 -20.79 -6.48
CA GLY A 197 -0.55 -21.33 -7.84
C GLY A 197 -1.23 -20.40 -8.84
N ASN A 198 -1.89 -19.33 -8.42
CA ASN A 198 -2.45 -18.29 -9.29
C ASN A 198 -1.36 -17.36 -9.87
N LYS A 199 -0.19 -17.91 -10.22
CA LYS A 199 0.89 -17.22 -10.93
C LYS A 199 0.76 -17.52 -12.41
N SER A 200 -0.15 -16.82 -13.08
CA SER A 200 0.06 -16.54 -14.51
C SER A 200 1.43 -15.87 -14.61
N THR A 201 2.45 -16.53 -15.15
CA THR A 201 3.73 -15.86 -15.41
C THR A 201 3.66 -15.22 -16.78
N SER A 202 4.37 -14.12 -16.99
CA SER A 202 4.53 -13.59 -18.33
C SER A 202 5.71 -14.26 -19.02
N GLU A 203 5.60 -14.35 -20.34
CA GLU A 203 6.67 -14.73 -21.25
C GLU A 203 6.94 -13.56 -22.19
N VAL A 204 8.21 -13.37 -22.55
CA VAL A 204 8.60 -12.43 -23.59
C VAL A 204 8.99 -13.23 -24.82
N ARG A 205 8.27 -12.99 -25.92
CA ARG A 205 8.48 -13.65 -27.21
C ARG A 205 9.27 -12.73 -28.13
N ILE A 206 10.53 -13.08 -28.37
CA ILE A 206 11.48 -12.31 -29.18
C ILE A 206 11.62 -12.98 -30.54
N ARG A 207 11.27 -12.29 -31.62
CA ARG A 207 11.53 -12.78 -32.98
C ARG A 207 12.98 -12.45 -33.33
N VAL A 208 13.77 -13.46 -33.70
CA VAL A 208 15.17 -13.29 -34.10
C VAL A 208 15.43 -13.88 -35.48
N LYS A 209 16.41 -13.32 -36.18
CA LYS A 209 16.95 -13.86 -37.42
C LYS A 209 18.46 -14.04 -37.29
N ALA A 210 18.93 -15.28 -37.36
CA ALA A 210 20.34 -15.62 -37.27
C ALA A 210 20.87 -16.16 -38.61
N THR A 211 22.11 -15.83 -38.95
CA THR A 211 22.76 -16.34 -40.18
C THR A 211 23.25 -17.78 -40.02
N ALA A 212 23.59 -18.17 -38.79
CA ALA A 212 23.96 -19.52 -38.39
C ALA A 212 23.42 -19.83 -36.99
N ALA A 213 23.30 -21.10 -36.66
CA ALA A 213 22.98 -21.51 -35.29
C ALA A 213 24.15 -21.20 -34.35
N GLY A 214 23.86 -20.80 -33.12
CA GLY A 214 24.91 -20.46 -32.15
C GLY A 214 24.40 -19.91 -30.83
N PRO A 215 25.31 -19.58 -29.91
CA PRO A 215 24.96 -19.03 -28.61
C PRO A 215 24.38 -17.62 -28.74
N ALA A 216 23.37 -17.34 -27.94
CA ALA A 216 22.78 -16.03 -27.78
C ALA A 216 22.60 -15.71 -26.29
N SER A 217 22.84 -14.46 -25.92
CA SER A 217 22.48 -13.92 -24.62
C SER A 217 21.56 -12.71 -24.80
N PHE A 218 20.61 -12.56 -23.89
CA PHE A 218 19.65 -11.49 -23.85
C PHE A 218 19.71 -10.81 -22.49
N GLU A 219 19.80 -9.49 -22.50
CA GLU A 219 19.60 -8.62 -21.34
C GLU A 219 18.22 -7.98 -21.48
N LEU A 220 17.39 -8.15 -20.47
CA LEU A 220 16.04 -7.63 -20.41
C LEU A 220 15.98 -6.60 -19.28
N ASN A 221 15.33 -5.48 -19.54
CA ASN A 221 14.88 -4.61 -18.47
C ASN A 221 13.44 -4.16 -18.72
N TYR A 222 12.67 -4.05 -17.66
CA TYR A 222 11.25 -3.72 -17.73
C TYR A 222 10.76 -3.20 -16.37
N LEU A 223 9.68 -2.43 -16.39
CA LEU A 223 8.97 -1.97 -15.20
C LEU A 223 7.94 -3.01 -14.77
N VAL A 224 7.81 -3.18 -13.46
CA VAL A 224 6.79 -4.02 -12.82
C VAL A 224 5.98 -3.19 -11.84
N ALA A 225 4.66 -3.41 -11.84
CA ALA A 225 3.76 -2.90 -10.81
C ALA A 225 3.83 -3.77 -9.54
N ASN A 226 3.07 -3.38 -8.51
CA ASN A 226 2.95 -4.11 -7.24
C ASN A 226 4.27 -4.26 -6.47
N ALA A 227 5.18 -3.31 -6.61
CA ALA A 227 6.36 -3.17 -5.78
C ALA A 227 6.53 -1.72 -5.35
N GLY A 228 7.33 -1.48 -4.32
CA GLY A 228 7.61 -0.12 -3.88
C GLY A 228 8.51 -0.08 -2.65
N TRP A 229 8.88 1.12 -2.23
CA TRP A 229 9.58 1.31 -0.96
C TRP A 229 9.24 2.64 -0.31
N TYR A 230 9.44 2.70 1.00
CA TYR A 230 9.27 3.92 1.80
C TYR A 230 10.52 4.19 2.65
N PRO A 231 11.03 5.43 2.69
CA PRO A 231 12.06 5.83 3.63
C PRO A 231 11.59 5.67 5.09
N LYS A 232 12.39 5.02 5.92
CA LYS A 232 12.18 4.89 7.37
C LYS A 232 13.46 5.25 8.11
N TYR A 233 13.32 5.84 9.28
CA TYR A 233 14.46 6.24 10.11
C TYR A 233 14.31 5.73 11.54
N ASP A 234 15.41 5.31 12.13
CA ASP A 234 15.53 5.22 13.59
C ASP A 234 16.50 6.32 14.05
N VAL A 235 15.97 7.30 14.79
CA VAL A 235 16.72 8.42 15.37
C VAL A 235 16.98 8.10 16.83
N ARG A 236 18.25 7.99 17.24
CA ARG A 236 18.62 7.70 18.63
C ARG A 236 19.54 8.77 19.17
N VAL A 237 19.20 9.31 20.33
CA VAL A 237 20.03 10.25 21.08
C VAL A 237 20.29 9.67 22.45
N LYS A 238 21.55 9.47 22.80
CA LYS A 238 21.93 8.92 24.10
C LYS A 238 21.74 9.95 25.21
N ASP A 239 22.25 11.16 24.98
CA ASP A 239 22.19 12.32 25.85
C ASP A 239 22.41 13.60 25.01
N VAL A 240 22.14 14.77 25.58
CA VAL A 240 22.24 16.07 24.90
C VAL A 240 23.67 16.52 24.57
N ASN A 241 24.70 15.76 24.96
CA ASN A 241 26.10 16.04 24.61
C ASN A 241 26.63 15.06 23.55
N SER A 242 25.85 14.05 23.21
CA SER A 242 26.20 13.03 22.23
C SER A 242 25.64 13.35 20.84
N PRO A 243 26.32 12.92 19.76
CA PRO A 243 25.77 13.04 18.42
C PRO A 243 24.46 12.22 18.29
N LEU A 244 23.59 12.69 17.41
CA LEU A 244 22.37 12.00 17.02
C LEU A 244 22.73 10.85 16.09
N LYS A 245 22.33 9.63 16.45
CA LYS A 245 22.49 8.45 15.59
C LYS A 245 21.26 8.30 14.71
N LEU A 246 21.45 8.42 13.40
CA LEU A 246 20.39 8.23 12.42
C LEU A 246 20.65 6.93 11.65
N ASN A 247 19.76 5.94 11.80
CA ASN A 247 19.77 4.76 10.95
C ASN A 247 18.70 4.88 9.86
N TYR A 248 19.12 5.00 8.61
CA TYR A 248 18.28 5.10 7.44
C TYR A 248 17.98 3.70 6.89
N LYS A 249 16.70 3.41 6.67
CA LYS A 249 16.18 2.12 6.20
C LYS A 249 15.18 2.31 5.06
N ALA A 250 15.03 1.28 4.23
CA ALA A 250 13.93 1.15 3.28
C ALA A 250 12.91 0.12 3.81
N GLU A 251 11.66 0.52 3.94
CA GLU A 251 10.54 -0.42 4.06
C GLU A 251 10.10 -0.82 2.65
N VAL A 252 10.48 -2.02 2.21
CA VAL A 252 10.19 -2.54 0.87
C VAL A 252 8.96 -3.42 0.92
N HIS A 253 8.10 -3.30 -0.08
CA HIS A 253 7.01 -4.24 -0.33
C HIS A 253 7.04 -4.70 -1.78
N GLN A 254 6.77 -5.99 -2.02
CA GLN A 254 6.63 -6.48 -3.38
C GLN A 254 5.64 -7.64 -3.44
N ASN A 255 4.79 -7.62 -4.46
CA ASN A 255 3.91 -8.72 -4.86
C ASN A 255 3.88 -8.82 -6.39
N THR A 256 5.07 -8.91 -6.99
CA THR A 256 5.29 -8.92 -8.45
C THR A 256 5.03 -10.29 -9.09
N GLY A 257 4.67 -11.31 -8.32
CA GLY A 257 4.50 -12.71 -8.74
C GLY A 257 5.80 -13.50 -8.80
N VAL A 258 6.97 -12.85 -8.82
CA VAL A 258 8.28 -13.49 -8.93
C VAL A 258 9.14 -13.09 -7.74
N ASP A 259 9.73 -14.08 -7.07
CA ASP A 259 10.62 -13.83 -5.94
C ASP A 259 11.95 -13.24 -6.43
N TRP A 260 12.44 -12.22 -5.76
CA TRP A 260 13.77 -11.68 -5.97
C TRP A 260 14.75 -12.44 -5.09
N ASN A 261 15.52 -13.35 -5.67
CA ASN A 261 16.46 -14.19 -4.92
C ASN A 261 17.89 -13.77 -5.22
N ASP A 262 18.63 -13.35 -4.18
CA ASP A 262 20.05 -12.97 -4.26
C ASP A 262 20.32 -11.91 -5.34
N VAL A 263 19.52 -10.84 -5.32
CA VAL A 263 19.57 -9.77 -6.33
C VAL A 263 20.27 -8.54 -5.79
N LYS A 264 20.94 -7.80 -6.67
CA LYS A 264 21.43 -6.46 -6.35
C LYS A 264 20.24 -5.51 -6.22
N LEU A 265 20.09 -4.88 -5.05
CA LEU A 265 18.99 -3.93 -4.81
C LEU A 265 19.46 -2.48 -4.91
N ARG A 266 18.64 -1.67 -5.56
CA ARG A 266 18.78 -0.21 -5.64
C ARG A 266 17.46 0.44 -5.25
N PHE A 267 17.49 1.52 -4.49
CA PHE A 267 16.31 2.30 -4.13
C PHE A 267 16.38 3.67 -4.79
N SER A 268 15.30 4.11 -5.40
CA SER A 268 15.23 5.41 -6.07
C SER A 268 13.97 6.17 -5.69
N ASN A 269 14.12 7.49 -5.51
CA ASN A 269 12.99 8.41 -5.34
C ASN A 269 12.40 8.90 -6.68
N GLY A 270 12.98 8.47 -7.81
CA GLY A 270 12.43 8.74 -9.14
C GLY A 270 11.14 7.97 -9.39
N ASN A 271 10.30 8.50 -10.27
CA ASN A 271 9.10 7.81 -10.76
C ASN A 271 9.14 7.70 -12.28
N PRO A 272 9.49 6.53 -12.85
CA PRO A 272 9.52 6.34 -14.30
C PRO A 272 8.16 6.50 -14.99
N ASN A 273 7.06 6.40 -14.22
CA ASN A 273 5.70 6.55 -14.74
C ASN A 273 5.19 8.00 -14.67
N GLU A 274 5.94 8.92 -14.07
CA GLU A 274 5.61 10.34 -14.09
C GLU A 274 5.95 10.98 -15.44
N SER A 275 5.08 11.88 -15.89
CA SER A 275 5.31 12.61 -17.13
C SER A 275 6.51 13.54 -16.97
N GLY A 276 7.51 13.37 -17.83
CA GLY A 276 8.62 14.33 -17.96
C GLY A 276 8.21 15.65 -18.64
N GLN A 277 6.93 15.87 -18.92
CA GLN A 277 6.45 17.09 -19.57
C GLN A 277 6.43 18.26 -18.56
N VAL A 278 7.21 19.29 -18.86
CA VAL A 278 7.23 20.54 -18.09
C VAL A 278 5.84 21.20 -18.12
N PRO A 279 5.28 21.62 -16.96
CA PRO A 279 4.02 22.35 -16.94
C PRO A 279 4.17 23.72 -17.60
N THR A 280 3.10 24.24 -18.20
CA THR A 280 3.08 25.62 -18.72
C THR A 280 2.15 26.45 -17.86
N ILE A 281 2.54 27.69 -17.60
CA ILE A 281 1.69 28.68 -16.93
C ILE A 281 0.79 29.32 -18.00
N ASP A 282 -0.52 29.28 -17.80
CA ASP A 282 -1.45 29.99 -18.65
C ASP A 282 -1.39 31.50 -18.39
N LYS A 283 -1.69 32.30 -19.41
CA LYS A 283 -1.70 33.76 -19.30
C LYS A 283 -2.70 34.19 -18.22
N TRP A 284 -2.20 34.83 -17.16
CA TRP A 284 -3.05 35.38 -16.10
C TRP A 284 -3.56 36.77 -16.51
N GLU A 285 -4.83 36.85 -16.92
CA GLU A 285 -5.49 38.10 -17.26
C GLU A 285 -6.31 38.62 -16.06
N LEU A 286 -6.02 39.86 -15.64
CA LEU A 286 -6.71 40.51 -14.54
C LEU A 286 -7.87 41.36 -15.10
N ASN A 287 -9.08 41.16 -14.60
CA ASN A 287 -10.28 41.92 -14.98
C ASN A 287 -11.14 42.23 -13.75
N PHE A 288 -12.01 43.26 -13.83
CA PHE A 288 -12.96 43.60 -12.75
C PHE A 288 -13.79 42.38 -12.36
N ALA A 289 -14.04 42.17 -11.06
CA ALA A 289 -14.73 40.99 -10.51
C ALA A 289 -16.01 40.54 -11.25
N ARG A 290 -16.76 41.49 -11.83
CA ARG A 290 -17.99 41.24 -12.61
C ARG A 290 -17.75 40.67 -14.02
N PHE A 291 -16.52 40.74 -14.51
CA PHE A 291 -16.06 40.24 -15.81
C PHE A 291 -15.00 39.14 -15.66
N THR A 292 -14.52 38.88 -14.45
CA THR A 292 -13.69 37.72 -14.13
C THR A 292 -14.62 36.52 -13.96
N SER A 293 -14.79 35.72 -15.01
CA SER A 293 -15.31 34.37 -14.85
C SER A 293 -14.22 33.53 -14.18
N PHE A 294 -14.35 33.29 -12.87
CA PHE A 294 -13.57 32.27 -12.18
C PHE A 294 -14.09 30.90 -12.65
N SER A 295 -13.71 30.51 -13.87
CA SER A 295 -13.67 29.09 -14.20
C SER A 295 -12.62 28.53 -13.26
N LYS A 296 -13.05 27.86 -12.18
CA LYS A 296 -12.17 27.04 -11.36
C LYS A 296 -11.51 26.09 -12.35
N SER A 297 -10.29 26.39 -12.79
CA SER A 297 -9.60 25.66 -13.85
C SER A 297 -9.85 24.19 -13.58
N GLY A 298 -10.59 23.54 -14.49
CA GLY A 298 -10.75 22.09 -14.41
C GLY A 298 -9.34 21.56 -14.28
N ILE A 299 -9.08 20.82 -13.21
CA ILE A 299 -7.75 20.29 -12.93
C ILE A 299 -7.33 19.56 -14.20
N ALA A 300 -6.34 20.11 -14.92
CA ALA A 300 -5.84 19.47 -16.12
C ALA A 300 -5.01 18.27 -15.62
N PHE A 301 -5.60 17.09 -15.68
CA PHE A 301 -4.91 15.87 -15.29
C PHE A 301 -3.98 15.47 -16.44
N ASN A 302 -2.70 15.27 -16.14
CA ASN A 302 -1.72 14.78 -17.12
C ASN A 302 -1.87 13.27 -17.39
N SER A 303 -2.60 12.57 -16.51
CA SER A 303 -2.95 11.16 -16.63
C SER A 303 -4.25 10.87 -15.88
N VAL A 304 -4.95 9.84 -16.33
CA VAL A 304 -6.15 9.32 -15.70
C VAL A 304 -6.05 7.81 -15.57
N SER A 305 -6.51 7.28 -14.45
CA SER A 305 -6.55 5.84 -14.17
C SER A 305 -7.92 5.45 -13.63
N GLY A 306 -8.23 4.16 -13.56
CA GLY A 306 -9.48 3.70 -12.96
C GLY A 306 -9.80 2.28 -13.34
N ARG A 307 -11.02 1.84 -13.03
CA ARG A 307 -11.54 0.51 -13.35
C ARG A 307 -12.81 0.58 -14.18
N VAL A 308 -12.96 -0.35 -15.12
CA VAL A 308 -14.17 -0.52 -15.92
C VAL A 308 -14.88 -1.79 -15.46
N PHE A 309 -16.18 -1.67 -15.21
CA PHE A 309 -17.04 -2.74 -14.71
C PHE A 309 -18.24 -2.97 -15.63
N ALA A 310 -18.83 -4.16 -15.54
CA ALA A 310 -20.15 -4.49 -16.03
C ALA A 310 -21.23 -4.07 -15.02
N GLU A 311 -22.51 -4.14 -15.42
CA GLU A 311 -23.66 -3.74 -14.60
C GLU A 311 -23.76 -4.49 -13.26
N ASP A 312 -23.25 -5.72 -13.20
CA ASP A 312 -23.17 -6.58 -12.01
C ASP A 312 -21.94 -6.30 -11.12
N ASN A 313 -21.18 -5.24 -11.42
CA ASN A 313 -19.88 -4.89 -10.81
C ASN A 313 -18.73 -5.89 -11.09
N GLU A 314 -18.86 -6.78 -12.07
CA GLU A 314 -17.72 -7.57 -12.51
C GLU A 314 -16.73 -6.70 -13.32
N PRO A 315 -15.41 -6.85 -13.12
CA PRO A 315 -14.42 -6.11 -13.90
C PRO A 315 -14.50 -6.52 -15.38
N LEU A 316 -14.38 -5.55 -16.29
CA LEU A 316 -14.39 -5.79 -17.72
C LEU A 316 -12.96 -5.79 -18.28
N PRO A 317 -12.36 -6.97 -18.53
CA PRO A 317 -11.03 -7.07 -19.11
C PRO A 317 -11.04 -6.84 -20.62
N GLY A 318 -10.09 -6.07 -21.13
CA GLY A 318 -9.98 -5.73 -22.55
C GLY A 318 -10.96 -4.65 -23.04
N ALA A 319 -11.65 -3.95 -22.14
CA ALA A 319 -12.42 -2.76 -22.47
C ALA A 319 -11.49 -1.66 -22.99
N THR A 320 -11.86 -1.05 -24.12
CA THR A 320 -11.10 0.03 -24.75
C THR A 320 -11.46 1.35 -24.10
N VAL A 321 -10.45 2.10 -23.65
CA VAL A 321 -10.55 3.45 -23.10
C VAL A 321 -9.79 4.41 -24.01
N LEU A 322 -10.49 5.35 -24.64
CA LEU A 322 -9.93 6.25 -25.64
C LEU A 322 -10.21 7.71 -25.27
N VAL A 323 -9.23 8.61 -25.42
CA VAL A 323 -9.48 10.06 -25.33
C VAL A 323 -10.31 10.48 -26.55
N ASN A 324 -11.48 11.05 -26.30
CA ASN A 324 -12.45 11.44 -27.32
C ASN A 324 -11.80 12.36 -28.39
N GLY A 325 -11.96 12.00 -29.66
CA GLY A 325 -11.40 12.74 -30.80
C GLY A 325 -9.89 12.56 -31.02
N SER A 326 -9.25 11.58 -30.38
CA SER A 326 -7.82 11.27 -30.57
C SER A 326 -7.58 9.78 -30.79
N THR A 327 -6.34 9.42 -31.15
CA THR A 327 -5.87 8.02 -31.20
C THR A 327 -5.23 7.57 -29.89
N ILE A 328 -5.28 8.39 -28.84
CA ILE A 328 -4.64 8.12 -27.55
C ILE A 328 -5.61 7.29 -26.71
N GLY A 329 -5.29 6.02 -26.50
CA GLY A 329 -6.12 5.10 -25.74
C GLY A 329 -5.33 3.95 -25.13
N THR A 330 -5.99 3.19 -24.27
CA THR A 330 -5.50 1.97 -23.63
C THR A 330 -6.62 0.95 -23.56
N ALA A 331 -6.28 -0.30 -23.26
CA ALA A 331 -7.25 -1.32 -22.86
C ALA A 331 -7.16 -1.58 -21.35
N THR A 332 -8.22 -2.10 -20.75
CA THR A 332 -8.25 -2.55 -19.35
C THR A 332 -7.61 -3.93 -19.18
N ASP A 333 -7.05 -4.17 -18.00
CA ASP A 333 -6.49 -5.47 -17.60
C ASP A 333 -7.55 -6.45 -17.03
N ILE A 334 -7.10 -7.59 -16.50
CA ILE A 334 -7.98 -8.64 -15.93
C ILE A 334 -8.84 -8.18 -14.74
N GLU A 335 -8.40 -7.16 -14.01
CA GLU A 335 -9.16 -6.55 -12.90
C GLU A 335 -9.96 -5.33 -13.36
N GLY A 336 -10.06 -5.13 -14.68
CA GLY A 336 -10.74 -4.00 -15.30
C GLY A 336 -9.95 -2.69 -15.17
N PHE A 337 -8.71 -2.71 -14.68
CA PHE A 337 -7.93 -1.51 -14.43
C PHE A 337 -7.30 -0.95 -15.70
N TYR A 338 -7.24 0.38 -15.80
CA TYR A 338 -6.56 1.09 -16.88
C TYR A 338 -5.79 2.31 -16.36
N SER A 339 -4.77 2.72 -17.11
CA SER A 339 -4.06 3.98 -16.93
C SER A 339 -3.74 4.59 -18.30
N LEU A 340 -4.00 5.89 -18.46
CA LEU A 340 -3.89 6.60 -19.73
C LEU A 340 -3.36 8.02 -19.52
N SER A 341 -2.27 8.36 -20.21
CA SER A 341 -1.75 9.74 -20.26
C SER A 341 -2.64 10.62 -21.12
N LEU A 342 -2.90 11.85 -20.67
CA LEU A 342 -3.87 12.75 -21.29
C LEU A 342 -3.17 13.92 -22.01
N PRO A 343 -3.51 14.21 -23.27
CA PRO A 343 -3.16 15.49 -23.88
C PRO A 343 -3.98 16.62 -23.26
N LYS A 344 -3.48 17.85 -23.27
CA LYS A 344 -4.20 19.03 -22.73
C LYS A 344 -5.57 19.29 -23.37
N SER A 345 -5.79 18.82 -24.59
CA SER A 345 -7.08 18.93 -25.30
C SER A 345 -8.09 17.85 -24.88
N ALA A 346 -7.72 16.92 -24.00
CA ALA A 346 -8.59 15.85 -23.55
C ALA A 346 -9.70 16.39 -22.64
N THR A 347 -10.94 16.31 -23.12
CA THR A 347 -12.13 16.74 -22.37
C THR A 347 -12.98 15.56 -21.87
N SER A 348 -12.89 14.42 -22.54
CA SER A 348 -13.66 13.22 -22.23
C SER A 348 -12.95 11.95 -22.67
N LEU A 349 -13.26 10.85 -21.98
CA LEU A 349 -12.89 9.50 -22.34
C LEU A 349 -14.08 8.76 -22.92
N ILE A 350 -13.81 7.87 -23.86
CA ILE A 350 -14.77 6.96 -24.48
C ILE A 350 -14.40 5.55 -24.02
N PHE A 351 -15.35 4.88 -23.38
CA PHE A 351 -15.25 3.50 -22.94
C PHE A 351 -16.09 2.63 -23.86
N SER A 352 -15.52 1.53 -24.33
CA SER A 352 -16.23 0.58 -25.20
C SER A 352 -15.76 -0.85 -24.98
N PHE A 353 -16.68 -1.79 -25.03
CA PHE A 353 -16.42 -3.21 -24.95
C PHE A 353 -17.48 -3.96 -25.78
N ILE A 354 -17.11 -5.13 -26.31
CA ILE A 354 -18.00 -5.91 -27.18
C ILE A 354 -19.23 -6.34 -26.37
N GLY A 355 -20.43 -6.10 -26.89
CA GLY A 355 -21.69 -6.41 -26.21
C GLY A 355 -22.21 -5.31 -25.27
N TYR A 356 -21.50 -4.18 -25.15
CA TYR A 356 -21.89 -3.05 -24.30
C TYR A 356 -22.07 -1.76 -25.11
N GLN A 357 -22.88 -0.84 -24.58
CA GLN A 357 -23.03 0.50 -25.11
C GLN A 357 -21.77 1.33 -24.82
N GLN A 358 -21.31 2.05 -25.83
CA GLN A 358 -20.20 2.98 -25.69
C GLN A 358 -20.58 4.13 -24.75
N LYS A 359 -19.72 4.42 -23.77
CA LYS A 359 -19.97 5.43 -22.74
C LYS A 359 -18.93 6.53 -22.81
N THR A 360 -19.37 7.77 -22.96
CA THR A 360 -18.47 8.94 -22.94
C THR A 360 -18.53 9.58 -21.56
N VAL A 361 -17.39 9.70 -20.90
CA VAL A 361 -17.27 10.24 -19.52
C VAL A 361 -16.36 11.48 -19.54
N PRO A 362 -16.80 12.63 -19.00
CA PRO A 362 -15.96 13.82 -18.91
C PRO A 362 -14.81 13.60 -17.92
N ILE A 363 -13.64 14.19 -18.21
CA ILE A 363 -12.46 14.07 -17.37
C ILE A 363 -12.54 15.14 -16.26
N ASN A 364 -13.01 14.76 -15.08
CA ASN A 364 -13.16 15.63 -13.92
C ASN A 364 -12.31 15.19 -12.70
N SER A 365 -11.65 14.03 -12.78
CA SER A 365 -10.75 13.47 -11.76
C SER A 365 -9.59 12.70 -12.43
N SER A 366 -8.48 12.50 -11.69
CA SER A 366 -7.38 11.60 -12.08
C SER A 366 -7.71 10.12 -11.90
N SER A 367 -8.83 9.82 -11.23
CA SER A 367 -9.35 8.47 -11.00
C SER A 367 -10.81 8.40 -11.46
N ILE A 368 -11.10 7.66 -12.52
CA ILE A 368 -12.42 7.54 -13.14
C ILE A 368 -12.78 6.06 -13.27
N ASN A 369 -13.69 5.60 -12.41
CA ASN A 369 -14.29 4.27 -12.54
C ASN A 369 -15.57 4.35 -13.37
N VAL A 370 -15.81 3.37 -14.25
CA VAL A 370 -16.94 3.39 -15.19
C VAL A 370 -17.63 2.04 -15.22
N VAL A 371 -18.95 2.05 -15.10
CA VAL A 371 -19.80 0.88 -15.36
C VAL A 371 -20.35 1.02 -16.77
N LEU A 372 -20.17 0.00 -17.62
CA LEU A 372 -20.73 -0.05 -18.97
C LEU A 372 -22.10 -0.74 -18.97
N ASP A 373 -23.04 -0.16 -19.70
CA ASP A 373 -24.41 -0.65 -19.83
C ASP A 373 -24.48 -1.66 -21.01
N PRO A 374 -25.12 -2.84 -20.86
CA PRO A 374 -25.18 -3.83 -21.92
C PRO A 374 -25.96 -3.32 -23.15
N SER A 375 -25.50 -3.66 -24.36
CA SER A 375 -26.22 -3.35 -25.60
C SER A 375 -27.24 -4.45 -25.88
N ASN A 376 -28.54 -4.12 -25.93
CA ASN A 376 -29.60 -5.09 -26.19
C ASN A 376 -29.55 -5.65 -27.63
N GLN A 377 -28.74 -6.69 -27.84
CA GLN A 377 -29.05 -7.82 -28.71
C GLN A 377 -28.94 -9.09 -27.87
N ALA A 378 -30.05 -9.82 -27.80
CA ALA A 378 -30.29 -10.94 -26.89
C ALA A 378 -29.33 -12.12 -27.12
N LEU A 379 -28.98 -12.83 -26.05
CA LEU A 379 -29.34 -14.24 -25.85
C LEU A 379 -29.29 -14.59 -24.35
N ASN A 380 -30.26 -15.43 -23.95
CA ASN A 380 -30.63 -15.86 -22.60
C ASN A 380 -29.52 -16.64 -21.87
N GLU A 381 -29.51 -16.67 -20.52
CA GLU A 381 -30.05 -17.77 -19.70
C GLU A 381 -29.88 -17.56 -18.17
N VAL A 382 -31.02 -17.48 -17.45
CA VAL A 382 -31.40 -17.96 -16.09
C VAL A 382 -30.53 -17.65 -14.83
N VAL A 383 -30.86 -16.54 -14.13
CA VAL A 383 -31.67 -16.41 -12.86
C VAL A 383 -31.38 -17.45 -11.74
N THR A 384 -31.06 -17.19 -10.45
CA THR A 384 -31.61 -16.31 -9.35
C THR A 384 -30.72 -16.45 -8.07
N LEU A 385 -30.26 -15.39 -7.36
CA LEU A 385 -30.80 -14.72 -6.12
C LEU A 385 -30.69 -15.56 -4.80
N ASP A 386 -30.34 -15.09 -3.58
CA ASP A 386 -30.03 -13.77 -2.97
C ASP A 386 -29.68 -13.94 -1.45
N TYR A 387 -29.31 -12.84 -0.78
CA TYR A 387 -29.37 -12.45 0.66
C TYR A 387 -28.14 -12.53 1.61
N SER A 388 -27.45 -11.38 1.70
CA SER A 388 -27.39 -10.41 2.84
C SER A 388 -26.73 -10.71 4.22
N LYS A 389 -25.86 -9.74 4.58
CA LYS A 389 -25.66 -9.01 5.86
C LYS A 389 -24.70 -9.51 6.98
N ASN A 390 -23.72 -8.62 7.26
CA ASN A 390 -23.15 -8.12 8.55
C ASN A 390 -22.62 -9.16 9.58
N SER A 391 -21.59 -8.95 10.41
CA SER A 391 -20.80 -7.82 10.92
C SER A 391 -19.56 -8.44 11.61
N GLY A 392 -18.36 -7.85 11.58
CA GLY A 392 -17.84 -7.07 12.72
C GLY A 392 -16.81 -7.80 13.62
N ARG A 393 -15.54 -7.38 13.52
CA ARG A 393 -14.47 -7.27 14.56
C ARG A 393 -14.06 -8.49 15.40
N ALA A 394 -12.74 -8.78 15.46
CA ALA A 394 -11.84 -8.32 16.53
C ALA A 394 -10.41 -8.89 16.38
N ILE A 395 -9.42 -8.02 16.62
CA ILE A 395 -7.99 -8.31 16.72
C ILE A 395 -7.66 -8.67 18.18
N GLN A 396 -6.77 -9.64 18.40
CA GLN A 396 -5.91 -9.59 19.59
C GLN A 396 -4.51 -10.19 19.36
N ASN A 397 -3.53 -9.37 19.76
CA ASN A 397 -2.08 -9.56 19.85
C ASN A 397 -1.73 -10.70 20.85
N MET A 398 -0.57 -11.35 20.83
CA MET A 398 0.83 -10.93 21.08
C MET A 398 1.71 -12.20 20.85
N SER A 399 3.04 -12.24 20.75
CA SER A 399 4.12 -11.40 21.26
C SER A 399 5.39 -11.69 20.46
N ARG A 400 6.19 -10.66 20.19
CA ARG A 400 7.42 -10.69 19.40
C ARG A 400 8.61 -10.74 20.37
N LYS A 401 9.50 -11.72 20.20
CA LYS A 401 10.77 -11.82 20.93
C LYS A 401 11.80 -10.96 20.21
N GLU A 402 12.45 -10.06 20.96
CA GLU A 402 13.44 -9.10 20.44
C GLU A 402 14.69 -9.81 19.90
N ALA A 403 15.12 -9.39 18.70
CA ALA A 403 16.35 -9.86 18.05
C ALA A 403 17.41 -8.75 18.11
N MET A 404 18.65 -9.16 18.39
CA MET A 404 19.83 -8.28 18.46
C MET A 404 20.15 -7.67 17.08
N PRO A 405 20.72 -6.45 17.03
CA PRO A 405 21.01 -5.76 15.77
C PRO A 405 22.11 -6.49 14.99
N ALA A 406 21.83 -6.76 13.71
CA ALA A 406 22.80 -7.24 12.74
C ALA A 406 23.81 -6.12 12.39
N PRO A 407 25.04 -6.47 11.97
CA PRO A 407 26.00 -5.50 11.49
C PRO A 407 25.46 -4.72 10.29
N PRO A 408 25.82 -3.42 10.14
CA PRO A 408 25.27 -2.57 9.08
C PRO A 408 25.75 -3.01 7.70
N ILE A 409 24.80 -3.11 6.77
CA ILE A 409 25.08 -3.35 5.34
C ILE A 409 25.74 -2.10 4.77
N GLN A 410 26.78 -2.27 3.94
CA GLN A 410 27.39 -1.14 3.24
C GLN A 410 26.48 -0.68 2.08
N THR A 411 26.32 0.63 1.89
CA THR A 411 25.54 1.20 0.78
C THR A 411 26.27 2.33 0.09
N ILE A 412 26.00 2.51 -1.19
CA ILE A 412 26.52 3.60 -2.01
C ILE A 412 25.35 4.51 -2.39
N VAL A 413 25.42 5.79 -1.98
CA VAL A 413 24.43 6.80 -2.36
C VAL A 413 24.98 7.57 -3.55
N GLN A 414 24.21 7.65 -4.63
CA GLN A 414 24.51 8.42 -5.81
C GLN A 414 23.41 9.47 -6.03
N GLU A 415 23.80 10.73 -6.00
CA GLU A 415 22.93 11.83 -6.39
C GLU A 415 23.08 12.09 -7.89
N ASN A 416 21.99 11.87 -8.62
CA ASN A 416 21.86 12.24 -10.03
C ASN A 416 21.19 13.63 -10.13
N GLN A 417 21.14 14.21 -11.33
CA GLN A 417 20.59 15.55 -11.54
C GLN A 417 19.12 15.70 -11.11
N THR A 418 18.35 14.61 -11.07
CA THR A 418 16.91 14.63 -10.76
C THR A 418 16.48 13.56 -9.76
N THR A 419 17.37 12.66 -9.34
CA THR A 419 17.04 11.51 -8.47
C THR A 419 18.16 11.21 -7.49
N VAL A 420 17.80 10.63 -6.35
CA VAL A 420 18.71 10.00 -5.40
C VAL A 420 18.58 8.50 -5.55
N GLU A 421 19.70 7.82 -5.77
CA GLU A 421 19.77 6.36 -5.85
C GLU A 421 20.64 5.81 -4.73
N ILE A 422 20.14 4.79 -4.05
CA ILE A 422 20.83 4.12 -2.94
C ILE A 422 21.03 2.66 -3.32
N GLU A 423 22.27 2.29 -3.57
CA GLU A 423 22.64 0.92 -3.92
C GLU A 423 23.03 0.13 -2.66
N VAL A 424 22.42 -1.04 -2.51
CA VAL A 424 22.76 -2.01 -1.45
C VAL A 424 23.97 -2.83 -1.88
N ALA A 425 25.06 -2.82 -1.10
CA ALA A 425 26.31 -3.47 -1.51
C ALA A 425 26.22 -4.99 -1.50
N GLU A 426 25.41 -5.56 -0.60
CA GLU A 426 25.20 -7.00 -0.52
C GLU A 426 23.91 -7.40 -1.25
N PRO A 427 23.94 -8.51 -2.03
CA PRO A 427 22.73 -9.07 -2.61
C PRO A 427 21.68 -9.39 -1.55
N TYR A 428 20.41 -9.20 -1.89
CA TYR A 428 19.31 -9.36 -0.96
C TYR A 428 18.20 -10.20 -1.58
N SER A 429 17.43 -10.90 -0.74
CA SER A 429 16.29 -11.71 -1.19
C SER A 429 14.98 -11.15 -0.64
N ILE A 430 14.00 -10.92 -1.51
CA ILE A 430 12.65 -10.45 -1.15
C ILE A 430 11.63 -11.36 -1.83
N LYS A 431 10.71 -11.92 -1.03
CA LYS A 431 9.65 -12.81 -1.53
C LYS A 431 8.51 -12.03 -2.15
N SER A 432 7.83 -12.66 -3.10
CA SER A 432 6.59 -12.15 -3.67
C SER A 432 5.36 -12.58 -2.91
N ASN A 433 5.18 -11.97 -1.74
CA ASN A 433 4.05 -12.22 -0.85
C ASN A 433 3.40 -10.93 -0.30
N GLY A 434 3.89 -9.75 -0.69
CA GLY A 434 3.40 -8.46 -0.18
C GLY A 434 3.81 -8.12 1.25
N GLU A 435 4.62 -8.96 1.91
CA GLU A 435 5.12 -8.65 3.26
C GLU A 435 6.09 -7.47 3.23
N LYS A 436 6.03 -6.65 4.28
CA LYS A 436 6.93 -5.51 4.47
C LYS A 436 8.28 -6.00 4.96
N THR A 437 9.33 -5.72 4.19
CA THR A 437 10.70 -6.09 4.51
C THR A 437 11.50 -4.83 4.80
N MET A 438 12.15 -4.78 5.96
CA MET A 438 13.06 -3.68 6.32
C MET A 438 14.46 -3.99 5.80
N VAL A 439 15.03 -3.09 5.00
CA VAL A 439 16.40 -3.15 4.51
C VAL A 439 17.17 -1.99 5.13
N ASP A 440 18.22 -2.29 5.90
CA ASP A 440 19.11 -1.26 6.43
C ASP A 440 19.92 -0.64 5.29
N LEU A 441 19.91 0.69 5.20
CA LEU A 441 20.64 1.43 4.17
C LEU A 441 21.93 2.00 4.75
N LYS A 442 21.83 2.99 5.65
CA LYS A 442 23.02 3.71 6.11
C LYS A 442 22.84 4.26 7.51
N ALA A 443 23.88 4.16 8.30
CA ALA A 443 23.94 4.77 9.62
C ALA A 443 24.82 6.02 9.59
N TYR A 444 24.37 7.07 10.29
CA TYR A 444 25.08 8.32 10.46
C TYR A 444 25.20 8.67 11.94
N ASP A 445 26.37 9.18 12.34
CA ASP A 445 26.57 9.90 13.59
C ASP A 445 26.59 11.40 13.26
N ILE A 446 25.50 12.09 13.56
CA ILE A 446 25.25 13.47 13.14
C ILE A 446 25.44 14.42 14.33
N PRO A 447 26.34 15.42 14.25
CA PRO A 447 26.39 16.49 15.24
C PRO A 447 25.05 17.24 15.28
N ALA A 448 24.44 17.33 16.46
CA ALA A 448 23.18 18.02 16.66
C ALA A 448 23.28 18.96 17.87
N ASN A 449 22.62 20.10 17.76
CA ASN A 449 22.39 21.01 18.89
C ASN A 449 21.06 20.64 19.54
N TYR A 450 21.00 20.65 20.88
CA TYR A 450 19.79 20.27 21.60
C TYR A 450 19.28 21.43 22.44
N PHE A 451 18.00 21.75 22.28
CA PHE A 451 17.34 22.78 23.06
C PHE A 451 15.88 22.40 23.32
N TYR A 452 15.28 23.02 24.33
CA TYR A 452 13.87 22.82 24.63
C TYR A 452 13.02 23.87 23.91
N SER A 453 11.83 23.50 23.45
CA SER A 453 10.88 24.40 22.81
C SER A 453 9.54 24.33 23.52
N ALA A 454 8.89 25.46 23.74
CA ALA A 454 7.56 25.53 24.36
C ALA A 454 6.69 26.61 23.72
N ILE A 455 5.40 26.29 23.51
CA ILE A 455 4.40 27.23 22.97
C ILE A 455 3.16 27.16 23.86
N PRO A 456 3.18 27.76 25.06
CA PRO A 456 2.16 27.54 26.09
C PRO A 456 0.78 28.09 25.72
N LYS A 457 0.67 28.93 24.69
CA LYS A 457 -0.61 29.32 24.09
C LYS A 457 -1.31 28.15 23.38
N VAL A 458 -0.55 27.16 22.91
CA VAL A 458 -1.03 26.01 22.13
C VAL A 458 -0.99 24.72 22.96
N ASP A 459 0.12 24.45 23.63
CA ASP A 459 0.33 23.26 24.47
C ASP A 459 1.25 23.63 25.64
N ASN A 460 0.85 23.26 26.86
CA ASN A 460 1.63 23.51 28.09
C ASN A 460 2.75 22.48 28.32
N ASP A 461 3.03 21.62 27.33
CA ASP A 461 4.16 20.71 27.37
C ASP A 461 5.42 21.34 26.74
N VAL A 462 6.58 20.96 27.29
CA VAL A 462 7.90 21.35 26.78
C VAL A 462 8.49 20.18 25.99
N PHE A 463 9.05 20.48 24.82
CA PHE A 463 9.58 19.49 23.89
C PHE A 463 11.09 19.61 23.79
N LEU A 464 11.81 18.48 23.85
CA LEU A 464 13.22 18.45 23.48
C LEU A 464 13.33 18.47 21.95
N VAL A 465 14.19 19.31 21.39
CA VAL A 465 14.40 19.43 19.96
C VAL A 465 15.88 19.19 19.65
N ALA A 466 16.13 18.31 18.69
CA ALA A 466 17.44 18.14 18.05
C ALA A 466 17.49 18.98 16.78
N GLU A 467 18.51 19.82 16.67
CA GLU A 467 18.74 20.72 15.55
C GLU A 467 19.98 20.30 14.78
N ILE A 468 19.79 19.97 13.51
CA ILE A 468 20.82 19.48 12.61
C ILE A 468 21.06 20.54 11.54
N SER A 469 22.24 21.16 11.57
CA SER A 469 22.69 22.09 10.53
C SER A 469 23.25 21.34 9.32
N TYR A 470 23.13 21.93 8.13
CA TYR A 470 23.65 21.40 6.87
C TYR A 470 23.17 19.96 6.61
N TRP A 471 21.90 19.69 6.88
CA TRP A 471 21.35 18.33 6.82
C TRP A 471 21.30 17.76 5.38
N SER A 472 21.31 18.64 4.36
CA SER A 472 21.27 18.28 2.95
C SER A 472 22.43 17.37 2.51
N GLN A 473 23.59 17.44 3.19
CA GLN A 473 24.76 16.59 2.89
C GLN A 473 24.51 15.08 3.10
N TYR A 474 23.45 14.72 3.82
CA TYR A 474 23.12 13.33 4.14
C TYR A 474 22.15 12.68 3.14
N SER A 475 21.70 13.44 2.13
CA SER A 475 20.80 12.97 1.05
C SER A 475 19.53 12.29 1.58
N LEU A 476 19.00 12.79 2.70
CA LEU A 476 17.83 12.19 3.37
C LEU A 476 16.56 12.47 2.56
N LEU A 477 15.71 11.47 2.45
CA LEU A 477 14.38 11.61 1.86
C LEU A 477 13.31 11.83 2.93
N GLU A 478 12.18 12.40 2.56
CA GLU A 478 11.05 12.52 3.48
C GLU A 478 10.55 11.13 3.92
N GLY A 479 10.35 10.93 5.23
CA GLY A 479 9.96 9.61 5.75
C GLY A 479 9.64 9.57 7.24
N GLU A 480 8.99 8.48 7.67
CA GLU A 480 8.63 8.26 9.09
C GLU A 480 9.88 7.91 9.90
N SER A 481 10.01 8.52 11.07
CA SER A 481 11.12 8.32 12.01
C SER A 481 10.60 7.77 13.33
N ASN A 482 11.18 6.67 13.80
CA ASN A 482 11.08 6.25 15.20
C ASN A 482 12.12 7.00 16.01
N LEU A 483 11.69 7.57 17.13
CA LEU A 483 12.54 8.41 17.97
C LEU A 483 12.87 7.68 19.28
N TYR A 484 14.15 7.73 19.65
CA TYR A 484 14.65 7.16 20.89
C TYR A 484 15.53 8.18 21.63
N PHE A 485 15.30 8.31 22.94
CA PHE A 485 16.10 9.14 23.83
C PHE A 485 16.44 8.34 25.10
N GLU A 486 17.71 8.36 25.54
CA GLU A 486 18.18 7.58 26.70
C GLU A 486 17.79 6.09 26.61
N ASP A 487 17.96 5.49 25.41
CA ASP A 487 17.56 4.11 25.06
C ASP A 487 16.05 3.81 25.09
N GLY A 488 15.21 4.75 25.53
CA GLY A 488 13.75 4.65 25.54
C GLY A 488 13.10 5.13 24.23
N PHE A 489 12.02 4.47 23.80
CA PHE A 489 11.20 4.95 22.69
C PHE A 489 10.34 6.14 23.13
N VAL A 490 10.53 7.30 22.49
CA VAL A 490 9.86 8.55 22.86
C VAL A 490 8.72 8.93 21.91
N GLY A 491 8.67 8.34 20.72
CA GLY A 491 7.55 8.54 19.79
C GLY A 491 7.94 8.35 18.34
N ARG A 492 7.07 8.85 17.46
CA ARG A 492 7.30 8.89 16.02
C ARG A 492 7.14 10.31 15.50
N SER A 493 7.89 10.63 14.46
CA SER A 493 7.79 11.89 13.74
C SER A 493 7.95 11.67 12.25
N ILE A 494 7.70 12.70 11.45
CA ILE A 494 8.04 12.71 10.03
C ILE A 494 9.29 13.56 9.89
N LEU A 495 10.33 12.97 9.29
CA LEU A 495 11.49 13.72 8.83
C LEU A 495 11.08 14.41 7.54
N ASN A 496 10.85 15.72 7.61
CA ASN A 496 10.54 16.54 6.45
C ASN A 496 11.85 17.00 5.79
N ALA A 497 12.18 16.41 4.64
CA ALA A 497 13.33 16.76 3.82
C ALA A 497 12.96 17.75 2.68
N SER A 498 11.74 18.27 2.66
CA SER A 498 11.24 19.20 1.65
C SER A 498 11.34 20.68 2.07
N SER A 499 11.81 20.95 3.30
CA SER A 499 12.07 22.30 3.80
C SER A 499 13.27 22.93 3.09
N ILE A 500 13.11 24.15 2.59
CA ILE A 500 14.17 24.97 1.96
C ILE A 500 15.21 25.46 3.00
N GLN A 501 15.04 25.08 4.27
CA GLN A 501 15.89 25.52 5.37
C GLN A 501 17.13 24.64 5.48
N ASP A 502 18.30 25.26 5.69
CA ASP A 502 19.58 24.57 5.92
C ASP A 502 19.64 23.82 7.26
N THR A 503 18.63 24.01 8.10
CA THR A 503 18.54 23.45 9.45
C THR A 503 17.30 22.57 9.58
N LEU A 504 17.49 21.31 9.97
CA LEU A 504 16.43 20.36 10.25
C LEU A 504 16.20 20.27 11.76
N LYS A 505 14.96 20.49 12.19
CA LYS A 505 14.54 20.35 13.59
C LYS A 505 13.73 19.06 13.76
N ILE A 506 14.18 18.20 14.67
CA ILE A 506 13.52 16.94 15.03
C ILE A 506 13.05 17.06 16.48
N SER A 507 11.74 17.04 16.71
CA SER A 507 11.19 16.95 18.07
C SER A 507 11.50 15.56 18.62
N MET A 508 12.25 15.50 19.72
CA MET A 508 12.66 14.28 20.43
C MET A 508 11.67 13.89 21.54
N GLY A 509 10.49 14.50 21.57
CA GLY A 509 9.43 14.18 22.51
C GLY A 509 9.29 15.17 23.67
N ARG A 510 8.28 14.91 24.51
CA ARG A 510 7.90 15.76 25.65
C ARG A 510 8.76 15.46 26.87
N ASP A 511 9.24 16.49 27.55
CA ASP A 511 9.99 16.34 28.81
C ASP A 511 9.18 16.91 29.98
N LYS A 512 8.54 16.00 30.72
CA LYS A 512 7.68 16.35 31.88
C LYS A 512 8.45 16.88 33.08
N SER A 513 9.78 16.83 33.07
CA SER A 513 10.60 17.42 34.14
C SER A 513 10.70 18.95 34.03
N ILE A 514 10.30 19.54 32.90
CA ILE A 514 10.19 20.98 32.72
C ILE A 514 8.71 21.34 32.65
N VAL A 515 8.26 22.22 33.54
CA VAL A 515 6.86 22.61 33.65
C VAL A 515 6.71 24.05 33.19
N ILE A 516 5.79 24.29 32.26
CA ILE A 516 5.44 25.63 31.81
C ILE A 516 3.95 25.88 32.05
N GLN A 517 3.62 27.09 32.48
CA GLN A 517 2.25 27.56 32.72
C GLN A 517 2.09 28.93 32.10
N ARG A 518 0.88 29.20 31.58
CA ARG A 518 0.49 30.49 31.00
C ARG A 518 -0.85 30.91 31.60
N ASP A 519 -0.78 31.83 32.55
CA ASP A 519 -1.94 32.31 33.30
C ASP A 519 -2.31 33.72 32.85
N LYS A 520 -3.59 33.95 32.57
CA LYS A 520 -4.11 35.29 32.28
C LYS A 520 -4.25 36.06 33.58
N ASN A 521 -3.66 37.26 33.63
CA ASN A 521 -3.82 38.14 34.78
C ASN A 521 -5.07 39.03 34.62
N GLU A 522 -6.15 38.66 35.28
CA GLU A 522 -7.45 39.37 35.19
C GLU A 522 -7.40 40.79 35.78
N GLU A 523 -6.56 41.03 36.80
CA GLU A 523 -6.44 42.36 37.42
C GLU A 523 -5.86 43.40 36.46
N PHE A 524 -4.99 42.97 35.54
CA PHE A 524 -4.33 43.83 34.56
C PHE A 524 -4.97 43.75 33.17
N SER A 525 -5.89 42.81 32.96
CA SER A 525 -6.71 42.68 31.74
C SER A 525 -7.96 43.57 31.80
N LYS A 526 -7.80 44.89 31.61
CA LYS A 526 -8.91 45.86 31.71
C LYS A 526 -9.44 46.30 30.35
N LYS A 527 -10.77 46.38 30.22
CA LYS A 527 -11.47 47.04 29.12
C LYS A 527 -11.87 48.45 29.53
N ARG A 528 -11.49 49.44 28.73
CA ARG A 528 -11.78 50.87 28.97
C ARG A 528 -12.37 51.50 27.73
N ALA A 529 -13.41 52.31 27.91
CA ALA A 529 -14.04 53.07 26.85
C ALA A 529 -13.52 54.51 26.89
N ILE A 530 -12.73 54.94 25.90
CA ILE A 530 -12.10 56.26 25.84
C ILE A 530 -12.49 56.95 24.54
N GLY A 531 -13.29 58.03 24.62
CA GLY A 531 -13.77 58.75 23.44
C GLY A 531 -14.63 57.85 22.53
N SER A 532 -14.30 57.78 21.24
CA SER A 532 -14.95 56.90 20.25
C SER A 532 -14.38 55.48 20.20
N ASN A 533 -13.35 55.17 21.00
CA ASN A 533 -12.63 53.91 20.95
C ASN A 533 -12.79 53.09 22.24
N ILE A 534 -12.58 51.80 22.11
CA ILE A 534 -12.37 50.85 23.20
C ILE A 534 -10.89 50.51 23.22
N THR A 535 -10.31 50.53 24.41
CA THR A 535 -8.98 50.02 24.68
C THR A 535 -9.10 48.78 25.56
N GLU A 536 -8.53 47.66 25.13
CA GLU A 536 -8.45 46.43 25.90
C GLU A 536 -7.00 46.04 26.12
N ARG A 537 -6.61 45.93 27.39
CA ARG A 537 -5.31 45.40 27.78
C ARG A 537 -5.43 43.90 28.05
N ARG A 538 -4.38 43.16 27.72
CA ARG A 538 -4.20 41.75 28.08
C ARG A 538 -2.82 41.57 28.68
N GLU A 539 -2.76 40.78 29.73
CA GLU A 539 -1.53 40.38 30.38
C GLU A 539 -1.57 38.88 30.65
N TYR A 540 -0.50 38.20 30.25
CA TYR A 540 -0.28 36.79 30.55
C TYR A 540 1.04 36.65 31.29
N LYS A 541 1.02 35.91 32.40
CA LYS A 541 2.20 35.49 33.13
C LYS A 541 2.59 34.09 32.68
N ILE A 542 3.78 33.95 32.12
CA ILE A 542 4.34 32.68 31.71
C ILE A 542 5.39 32.28 32.74
N THR A 543 5.17 31.15 33.40
CA THR A 543 6.10 30.61 34.41
C THR A 543 6.70 29.32 33.89
N VAL A 544 8.02 29.25 33.82
CA VAL A 544 8.76 28.05 33.40
C VAL A 544 9.66 27.58 34.54
N LYS A 545 9.58 26.29 34.88
CA LYS A 545 10.35 25.68 35.95
C LYS A 545 11.15 24.48 35.44
N ASN A 546 12.45 24.51 35.69
CA ASN A 546 13.36 23.40 35.41
C ASN A 546 13.48 22.50 36.65
N ASN A 547 12.83 21.32 36.67
CA ASN A 547 13.00 20.37 37.78
C ASN A 547 14.16 19.38 37.54
N LYS A 548 14.98 19.57 36.50
CA LYS A 548 16.16 18.73 36.23
C LYS A 548 17.32 19.12 37.13
N SER A 549 18.26 18.19 37.28
CA SER A 549 19.55 18.39 37.98
C SER A 549 20.59 19.16 37.17
N GLN A 550 20.28 19.51 35.92
CA GLN A 550 21.17 20.20 34.99
C GLN A 550 20.51 21.47 34.43
N PRO A 551 21.29 22.50 34.06
CA PRO A 551 20.74 23.68 33.38
C PRO A 551 20.15 23.29 32.02
N ILE A 552 19.15 24.04 31.57
CA ILE A 552 18.51 23.85 30.27
C ILE A 552 18.57 25.13 29.44
N SER A 553 18.67 24.98 28.12
CA SER A 553 18.40 26.06 27.17
C SER A 553 17.00 25.85 26.58
N ILE A 554 16.15 26.86 26.64
CA ILE A 554 14.76 26.78 26.18
C ILE A 554 14.39 28.00 25.33
N SER A 555 13.71 27.75 24.20
CA SER A 555 13.01 28.75 23.41
C SER A 555 11.51 28.69 23.72
N ILE A 556 10.94 29.80 24.16
CA ILE A 556 9.51 29.93 24.45
C ILE A 556 8.92 30.88 23.42
N GLU A 557 7.81 30.48 22.79
CA GLU A 557 7.06 31.31 21.85
C GLU A 557 5.63 31.55 22.32
N ASP A 558 5.18 32.80 22.17
CA ASP A 558 3.78 33.20 22.30
C ASP A 558 3.46 34.21 21.19
N GLN A 559 2.27 34.79 21.19
CA GLN A 559 1.86 35.69 20.12
C GLN A 559 0.87 36.75 20.59
N ILE A 560 1.13 38.00 20.19
CA ILE A 560 0.19 39.12 20.26
C ILE A 560 -0.59 39.26 18.93
N PRO A 561 -1.82 39.81 18.94
CA PRO A 561 -2.59 40.01 17.70
C PRO A 561 -1.87 40.95 16.72
N VAL A 562 -2.00 40.70 15.42
CA VAL A 562 -1.58 41.63 14.35
C VAL A 562 -2.81 42.21 13.68
N SER A 563 -2.85 43.54 13.53
CA SER A 563 -3.96 44.21 12.88
C SER A 563 -3.83 44.14 11.36
N VAL A 564 -4.92 43.77 10.69
CA VAL A 564 -5.07 43.88 9.22
C VAL A 564 -5.95 45.07 8.82
N ASN A 565 -6.37 45.90 9.78
CA ASN A 565 -7.26 47.04 9.57
C ASN A 565 -6.67 48.29 10.23
N SER A 566 -6.54 49.37 9.46
CA SER A 566 -5.99 50.65 9.94
C SER A 566 -6.77 51.29 11.10
N GLU A 567 -8.02 50.90 11.34
CA GLU A 567 -8.82 51.36 12.49
C GLU A 567 -8.50 50.62 13.81
N ILE A 568 -7.71 49.54 13.76
CA ILE A 568 -7.30 48.76 14.94
C ILE A 568 -5.79 48.92 15.14
N SER A 569 -5.37 49.33 16.33
CA SER A 569 -3.95 49.40 16.71
C SER A 569 -3.64 48.39 17.81
N VAL A 570 -2.51 47.69 17.68
CA VAL A 570 -1.98 46.78 18.70
C VAL A 570 -0.61 47.30 19.13
N GLU A 571 -0.41 47.43 20.43
CA GLU A 571 0.83 47.93 21.03
C GLU A 571 1.34 46.92 22.06
N ALA A 572 2.61 46.52 21.94
CA ALA A 572 3.29 45.72 22.96
C ALA A 572 3.70 46.62 24.13
N ILE A 573 3.31 46.28 25.36
CA ILE A 573 3.56 47.10 26.54
C ILE A 573 4.74 46.56 27.35
N ASP A 574 4.74 45.27 27.66
CA ASP A 574 5.83 44.58 28.33
C ASP A 574 5.98 43.18 27.76
N LEU A 575 7.17 42.87 27.26
CA LEU A 575 7.50 41.56 26.70
C LEU A 575 8.59 40.86 27.52
N SER A 576 9.01 41.38 28.67
CA SER A 576 10.10 40.80 29.48
C SER A 576 11.37 40.47 28.67
N GLY A 577 11.73 41.34 27.71
CA GLY A 577 12.89 41.15 26.82
C GLY A 577 12.69 40.19 25.64
N GLY A 578 11.46 39.72 25.40
CA GLY A 578 11.12 38.89 24.24
C GLY A 578 11.28 39.64 22.92
N LYS A 579 11.73 38.93 21.88
CA LYS A 579 11.90 39.46 20.53
C LYS A 579 10.56 39.34 19.79
N LEU A 580 9.96 40.47 19.41
CA LEU A 580 8.72 40.54 18.64
C LEU A 580 9.01 40.57 17.14
N ASP A 581 8.38 39.67 16.39
CA ASP A 581 8.20 39.82 14.95
C ASP A 581 6.90 40.60 14.68
N GLU A 582 7.03 41.84 14.20
CA GLU A 582 5.90 42.74 13.97
C GLU A 582 4.93 42.24 12.87
N LEU A 583 5.39 41.40 11.94
CA LEU A 583 4.57 40.89 10.85
C LEU A 583 3.69 39.73 11.29
N THR A 584 4.23 38.83 12.12
CA THR A 584 3.53 37.62 12.57
C THR A 584 2.91 37.77 13.96
N GLY A 585 3.37 38.76 14.74
CA GLY A 585 3.00 38.99 16.13
C GLY A 585 3.65 38.01 17.11
N ILE A 586 4.55 37.13 16.63
CA ILE A 586 5.20 36.12 17.46
C ILE A 586 6.24 36.79 18.35
N VAL A 587 6.24 36.41 19.63
CA VAL A 587 7.23 36.84 20.62
C VAL A 587 8.04 35.64 21.07
N THR A 588 9.36 35.71 20.95
CA THR A 588 10.29 34.62 21.28
C THR A 588 11.21 34.99 22.44
N TRP A 589 11.36 34.09 23.41
CA TRP A 589 12.32 34.17 24.51
C TRP A 589 13.30 33.00 24.47
N ASP A 590 14.58 33.29 24.26
CA ASP A 590 15.67 32.32 24.37
C ASP A 590 16.28 32.42 25.77
N LEU A 591 16.09 31.40 26.61
CA LEU A 591 16.48 31.41 28.03
C LEU A 591 17.42 30.27 28.38
N SER A 592 18.33 30.52 29.33
CA SER A 592 19.09 29.49 30.03
C SER A 592 18.59 29.41 31.48
N ILE A 593 17.94 28.31 31.86
CA ILE A 593 17.34 28.13 33.18
C ILE A 593 18.18 27.16 34.02
N PRO A 594 18.80 27.61 35.12
CA PRO A 594 19.56 26.73 36.02
C PRO A 594 18.75 25.55 36.56
N ALA A 595 19.45 24.49 36.96
CA ALA A 595 18.87 23.32 37.60
C ALA A 595 18.02 23.68 38.84
N GLY A 596 16.81 23.12 38.95
CA GLY A 596 15.90 23.35 40.07
C GLY A 596 15.27 24.74 40.17
N SER A 597 15.56 25.64 39.23
CA SER A 597 15.11 27.04 39.27
C SER A 597 13.86 27.29 38.41
N GLN A 598 13.26 28.48 38.57
CA GLN A 598 12.14 28.94 37.76
C GLN A 598 12.39 30.35 37.25
N GLN A 599 11.80 30.67 36.10
CA GLN A 599 11.80 32.00 35.51
C GLN A 599 10.36 32.42 35.20
N GLU A 600 10.06 33.68 35.44
CA GLU A 600 8.77 34.30 35.10
C GLU A 600 8.96 35.29 33.96
N LEU A 601 8.01 35.31 33.03
CA LEU A 601 7.92 36.23 31.90
C LEU A 601 6.53 36.87 31.88
N ILE A 602 6.49 38.14 31.50
CA ILE A 602 5.25 38.89 31.29
C ILE A 602 5.09 39.16 29.79
N LEU A 603 3.91 38.82 29.27
CA LEU A 603 3.44 39.19 27.94
C LEU A 603 2.23 40.12 28.10
N GLN A 604 2.46 41.41 27.90
CA GLN A 604 1.44 42.45 28.03
C GLN A 604 1.31 43.24 26.73
N TYR A 605 0.08 43.36 26.23
CA TYR A 605 -0.23 44.16 25.05
C TYR A 605 -1.57 44.89 25.20
N GLU A 606 -1.75 45.92 24.41
CA GLU A 606 -2.94 46.75 24.38
C GLU A 606 -3.51 46.81 22.96
N VAL A 607 -4.83 46.59 22.83
CA VAL A 607 -5.55 46.69 21.56
C VAL A 607 -6.56 47.82 21.65
N LYS A 608 -6.52 48.72 20.68
CA LYS A 608 -7.46 49.84 20.56
C LYS A 608 -8.24 49.73 19.26
N TYR A 609 -9.57 49.86 19.37
CA TYR A 609 -10.48 49.70 18.24
C TYR A 609 -11.76 50.55 18.41
N PRO A 610 -12.53 50.83 17.34
CA PRO A 610 -13.73 51.68 17.41
C PRO A 610 -14.85 51.02 18.23
N LYS A 611 -15.57 51.81 19.03
CA LYS A 611 -16.71 51.34 19.86
C LYS A 611 -17.85 50.68 19.06
N ARG A 612 -17.99 51.06 17.79
CA ARG A 612 -19.02 50.53 16.89
C ARG A 612 -18.74 49.10 16.44
N GLU A 613 -17.50 48.65 16.58
CA GLU A 613 -17.04 47.33 16.15
C GLU A 613 -16.85 46.39 17.34
N LYS A 614 -16.93 45.09 17.08
CA LYS A 614 -16.65 44.04 18.06
C LYS A 614 -15.38 43.30 17.66
N VAL A 615 -14.39 43.28 18.55
CA VAL A 615 -13.12 42.55 18.38
C VAL A 615 -13.05 41.42 19.41
N ILE A 616 -12.58 40.24 18.99
CA ILE A 616 -12.37 39.07 19.85
C ILE A 616 -10.87 38.89 20.02
N LEU A 617 -10.38 38.96 21.27
CA LEU A 617 -8.95 38.88 21.60
C LEU A 617 -8.51 37.53 22.14
N ASP A 618 -9.45 36.74 22.65
CA ASP A 618 -9.21 35.40 23.20
C ASP A 618 -9.85 34.39 22.21
N ARG A 619 -9.04 33.49 21.61
CA ARG A 619 -9.50 32.45 20.68
C ARG A 619 -9.22 31.08 21.25
#